data_AF-A0A9W9CN79-F1
#
_entry.id   AF-A0A9W9CN79-F1
#
_cell.length_a   1.000
_cell.length_b   1.000
_cell.length_c   1.000
_cell.angle_alpha   90.00
_cell.angle_beta   90.00
_cell.angle_gamma   90.00
#
_symmetry.space_group_name_H-M   'P 1'
#
loop_
_entity.id
_entity.type
_entity.pdbx_description
1 polymer ?
#
loop_
_entity_poly.entity_id
_entity_poly.type
_entity_poly.pdbx_seq_one_letter_code
_entity_poly.pdbx_strand_id
1 'polypeptide(L)'
;MSSKNSADIEVQARASLDSKEICEQTKTLTDDWDAPDNKENPRNWTALKKACHIIPVALLCLSVTAGSSMITPGVFAISHKFQVSHTAALLPLSLFVLGLAIGPVLAAPISETLGRGIVYKVSMPLYMLFILGAGFSNSFGGLLVCRTLAAISGAPCLAVGAGTVADLFEPRRMAAPGALVVMAPFLGPCLGPVIGGFSATYTEYRWTQWSTIFLALAAYILVLPTHETHRNVLLKRRAKQLGLPPPEPELAPREAIKLLLTITLFRPIRMLVSEPIVLLYSVYNAFTFSVLFAFFEAYPFVFMGKYGFSIWQYGLTFLGIGVGVLLGALGAVLVDLLVYQKIVRKGGDRITKKGPEQRLYIGMIGDLCLPIG
;
A
#
# COMPACT_ATOMS: atom_id res chain seq x y z
N MET A 1 15.53 55.51 -28.48
CA MET A 1 15.20 54.73 -27.26
C MET A 1 13.75 54.28 -27.17
N SER A 2 12.77 54.93 -27.84
CA SER A 2 11.34 54.55 -27.73
C SER A 2 10.93 53.24 -28.43
N SER A 3 11.63 52.80 -29.49
CA SER A 3 11.22 51.64 -30.31
C SER A 3 11.60 50.28 -29.71
N LYS A 4 12.62 50.19 -28.83
CA LYS A 4 12.98 48.93 -28.16
C LYS A 4 11.98 48.56 -27.05
N ASN A 5 11.52 49.55 -26.27
CA ASN A 5 10.49 49.34 -25.24
C ASN A 5 9.17 48.84 -25.84
N SER A 6 8.78 49.30 -27.03
CA SER A 6 7.54 48.86 -27.69
C SER A 6 7.59 47.38 -28.08
N ALA A 7 8.72 46.91 -28.59
CA ALA A 7 8.91 45.50 -28.96
C ALA A 7 8.96 44.58 -27.73
N ASP A 8 9.64 45.00 -26.65
CA ASP A 8 9.71 44.23 -25.41
C ASP A 8 8.33 44.12 -24.72
N ILE A 9 7.52 45.19 -24.78
CA ILE A 9 6.14 45.20 -24.27
C ILE A 9 5.23 44.30 -25.13
N GLU A 10 5.38 44.28 -26.45
CA GLU A 10 4.61 43.38 -27.32
C GLU A 10 4.97 41.91 -27.10
N VAL A 11 6.24 41.60 -26.84
CA VAL A 11 6.69 40.23 -26.52
C VAL A 11 6.15 39.79 -25.15
N GLN A 12 6.20 40.65 -24.14
CA GLN A 12 5.60 40.37 -22.82
C GLN A 12 4.07 40.25 -22.89
N ALA A 13 3.41 41.08 -23.70
CA ALA A 13 1.97 41.01 -23.92
C ALA A 13 1.58 39.71 -24.64
N ARG A 14 2.29 39.31 -25.69
CA ARG A 14 2.08 38.02 -26.38
C ARG A 14 2.34 36.83 -25.46
N ALA A 15 3.41 36.85 -24.67
CA ALA A 15 3.67 35.80 -23.67
C ALA A 15 2.57 35.73 -22.60
N SER A 16 2.00 36.87 -22.20
CA SER A 16 0.90 36.93 -21.23
C SER A 16 -0.45 36.47 -21.83
N LEU A 17 -0.66 36.68 -23.13
CA LEU A 17 -1.84 36.21 -23.87
C LEU A 17 -1.76 34.70 -24.11
N ASP A 18 -0.62 34.18 -24.57
CA ASP A 18 -0.35 32.74 -24.66
C ASP A 18 -0.54 32.06 -23.29
N SER A 19 -0.03 32.67 -22.22
CA SER A 19 -0.20 32.13 -20.85
C SER A 19 -1.66 32.08 -20.41
N LYS A 20 -2.48 33.06 -20.81
CA LYS A 20 -3.92 33.08 -20.50
C LYS A 20 -4.69 32.07 -21.34
N GLU A 21 -4.41 31.95 -22.64
CA GLU A 21 -5.01 30.96 -23.52
C GLU A 21 -4.66 29.53 -23.08
N ILE A 22 -3.41 29.27 -22.69
CA ILE A 22 -2.99 27.97 -22.15
C ILE A 22 -3.70 27.68 -20.82
N CYS A 23 -3.87 28.68 -19.96
CA CYS A 23 -4.59 28.52 -18.68
C CYS A 23 -6.08 28.24 -18.90
N GLU A 24 -6.69 28.88 -19.90
CA GLU A 24 -8.09 28.70 -20.28
C GLU A 24 -8.33 27.34 -20.95
N GLN A 25 -7.43 26.91 -21.84
CA GLN A 25 -7.43 25.56 -22.43
C GLN A 25 -7.19 24.46 -21.37
N THR A 26 -6.36 24.73 -20.36
CA THR A 26 -6.15 23.82 -19.24
C THR A 26 -7.39 23.72 -18.35
N LYS A 27 -8.10 24.83 -18.15
CA LYS A 27 -9.39 24.86 -17.44
C LYS A 27 -10.48 24.12 -18.21
N THR A 28 -10.63 24.34 -19.50
CA THR A 28 -11.63 23.62 -20.30
C THR A 28 -11.34 22.12 -20.36
N LEU A 29 -10.07 21.71 -20.44
CA LEU A 29 -9.66 20.31 -20.37
C LEU A 29 -9.97 19.67 -19.00
N THR A 30 -9.86 20.42 -17.90
CA THR A 30 -10.17 19.93 -16.55
C THR A 30 -11.67 19.91 -16.27
N ASP A 31 -12.44 20.87 -16.78
CA ASP A 31 -13.90 20.87 -16.69
C ASP A 31 -14.53 19.73 -17.53
N ASP A 32 -13.99 19.44 -18.71
CA ASP A 32 -14.39 18.29 -19.55
C ASP A 32 -13.97 16.94 -18.92
N TRP A 33 -12.95 16.93 -18.06
CA TRP A 33 -12.53 15.72 -17.32
C TRP A 33 -13.50 15.33 -16.20
N ASP A 34 -14.04 16.31 -15.50
CA ASP A 34 -14.94 16.10 -14.36
C ASP A 34 -16.42 15.97 -14.80
N ALA A 35 -16.71 15.99 -16.10
CA ALA A 35 -18.03 15.73 -16.67
C ALA A 35 -18.54 14.30 -16.33
N PRO A 36 -19.83 14.12 -15.98
CA PRO A 36 -20.39 12.84 -15.53
C PRO A 36 -20.38 11.74 -16.61
N ASP A 37 -20.37 12.13 -17.88
CA ASP A 37 -20.39 11.20 -19.02
C ASP A 37 -18.99 10.75 -19.47
N ASN A 38 -17.93 11.34 -18.90
CA ASN A 38 -16.57 11.02 -19.28
C ASN A 38 -16.15 9.65 -18.74
N LYS A 39 -16.10 8.64 -19.62
CA LYS A 39 -15.68 7.26 -19.31
C LYS A 39 -14.18 7.10 -19.10
N GLU A 40 -13.37 8.10 -19.42
CA GLU A 40 -11.94 8.11 -19.13
C GLU A 40 -11.66 8.37 -17.65
N ASN A 41 -12.57 9.07 -16.96
CA ASN A 41 -12.48 9.31 -15.53
C ASN A 41 -12.74 7.99 -14.76
N PRO A 42 -11.75 7.50 -13.97
CA PRO A 42 -11.91 6.26 -13.20
C PRO A 42 -13.07 6.30 -12.19
N ARG A 43 -13.51 7.49 -11.79
CA ARG A 43 -14.65 7.68 -10.88
C ARG A 43 -15.99 7.33 -11.51
N ASN A 44 -16.11 7.48 -12.83
CA ASN A 44 -17.36 7.20 -13.57
C ASN A 44 -17.48 5.75 -14.04
N TRP A 45 -16.48 4.91 -13.74
CA TRP A 45 -16.51 3.50 -14.14
C TRP A 45 -17.60 2.69 -13.43
N THR A 46 -18.06 1.63 -14.08
CA THR A 46 -19.01 0.68 -13.49
C THR A 46 -18.42 0.00 -12.26
N ALA A 47 -19.28 -0.38 -11.31
CA ALA A 47 -18.85 -1.03 -10.06
C ALA A 47 -18.00 -2.27 -10.29
N LEU A 48 -18.32 -3.07 -11.33
CA LEU A 48 -17.55 -4.24 -11.72
C LEU A 48 -16.13 -3.86 -12.15
N LYS A 49 -15.98 -2.83 -13.00
CA LYS A 49 -14.66 -2.36 -13.43
C LYS A 49 -13.84 -1.84 -12.25
N LYS A 50 -14.46 -1.15 -11.29
CA LYS A 50 -13.78 -0.71 -10.05
C LYS A 50 -13.33 -1.91 -9.19
N ALA A 51 -14.19 -2.92 -9.02
CA ALA A 51 -13.85 -4.14 -8.29
C ALA A 51 -12.67 -4.88 -8.95
N CYS A 52 -12.65 -4.98 -10.28
CA CYS A 52 -11.53 -5.55 -11.03
C CYS A 52 -10.20 -4.81 -10.86
N HIS A 53 -10.18 -3.57 -10.34
CA HIS A 53 -8.95 -2.84 -10.02
C HIS A 53 -8.57 -2.96 -8.55
N ILE A 54 -9.56 -3.01 -7.64
CA ILE A 54 -9.30 -3.08 -6.20
C ILE A 54 -8.91 -4.48 -5.74
N ILE A 55 -9.62 -5.51 -6.19
CA ILE A 55 -9.41 -6.90 -5.73
C ILE A 55 -7.98 -7.36 -6.03
N PRO A 56 -7.42 -7.16 -7.24
CA PRO A 56 -6.05 -7.58 -7.51
C PRO A 56 -5.03 -6.82 -6.64
N VAL A 57 -5.24 -5.53 -6.40
CA VAL A 57 -4.38 -4.72 -5.52
C VAL A 57 -4.43 -5.23 -4.08
N ALA A 58 -5.62 -5.53 -3.56
CA ALA A 58 -5.76 -6.13 -2.24
C ALA A 58 -5.05 -7.50 -2.15
N LEU A 59 -5.16 -8.34 -3.18
CA LEU A 59 -4.47 -9.63 -3.25
C LEU A 59 -2.94 -9.49 -3.33
N LEU A 60 -2.42 -8.45 -4.01
CA LEU A 60 -0.99 -8.14 -4.00
C LEU A 60 -0.52 -7.73 -2.60
N CYS A 61 -1.26 -6.85 -1.93
CA CYS A 61 -0.96 -6.46 -0.55
C CYS A 61 -0.95 -7.66 0.39
N LEU A 62 -1.92 -8.56 0.25
CA LEU A 62 -2.01 -9.81 1.00
C LEU A 62 -0.83 -10.72 0.69
N SER A 63 -0.43 -10.88 -0.58
CA SER A 63 0.66 -11.80 -0.95
C SER A 63 2.00 -11.35 -0.39
N VAL A 64 2.32 -10.05 -0.49
CA VAL A 64 3.57 -9.47 0.03
C VAL A 64 3.64 -9.59 1.55
N THR A 65 2.55 -9.27 2.24
CA THR A 65 2.51 -9.34 3.72
C THR A 65 2.43 -10.76 4.25
N ALA A 66 1.77 -11.68 3.55
CA ALA A 66 1.84 -13.12 3.84
C ALA A 66 3.26 -13.67 3.62
N GLY A 67 3.94 -13.22 2.57
CA GLY A 67 5.33 -13.58 2.29
C GLY A 67 6.31 -13.19 3.40
N SER A 68 5.97 -12.18 4.23
CA SER A 68 6.76 -11.80 5.40
C SER A 68 6.82 -12.91 6.45
N SER A 69 5.69 -13.57 6.71
CA SER A 69 5.47 -14.50 7.83
C SER A 69 5.40 -15.98 7.44
N MET A 70 5.28 -16.29 6.14
CA MET A 70 5.36 -17.67 5.64
C MET A 70 6.65 -18.40 6.02
N ILE A 71 7.73 -17.66 6.31
CA ILE A 71 9.02 -18.24 6.70
C ILE A 71 9.05 -18.68 8.18
N THR A 72 8.17 -18.15 9.02
CA THR A 72 8.18 -18.36 10.47
C THR A 72 8.08 -19.83 10.89
N PRO A 73 7.19 -20.66 10.31
CA PRO A 73 7.13 -22.08 10.63
C PRO A 73 8.42 -22.85 10.29
N GLY A 74 9.24 -22.32 9.39
CA GLY A 74 10.52 -22.90 8.96
C GLY A 74 11.74 -22.42 9.76
N VAL A 75 11.58 -21.58 10.79
CA VAL A 75 12.69 -20.97 11.54
C VAL A 75 13.63 -22.02 12.15
N PHE A 76 13.09 -23.09 12.74
CA PHE A 76 13.91 -24.19 13.28
C PHE A 76 14.70 -24.90 12.18
N ALA A 77 14.11 -25.13 11.01
CA ALA A 77 14.78 -25.74 9.87
C ALA A 77 15.90 -24.85 9.32
N ILE A 78 15.68 -23.53 9.29
CA ILE A 78 16.69 -22.54 8.87
C ILE A 78 17.86 -22.51 9.86
N SER A 79 17.57 -22.47 11.16
CA SER A 79 18.58 -22.51 12.22
C SER A 79 19.47 -23.76 12.11
N HIS A 80 18.86 -24.93 11.92
CA HIS A 80 19.61 -26.18 11.75
C HIS A 80 20.41 -26.24 10.45
N LYS A 81 19.85 -25.80 9.31
CA LYS A 81 20.56 -25.84 8.03
C LYS A 81 21.78 -24.91 7.98
N PHE A 82 21.63 -23.69 8.49
CA PHE A 82 22.68 -22.68 8.45
C PHE A 82 23.58 -22.67 9.69
N GLN A 83 23.30 -23.54 10.67
CA GLN A 83 24.03 -23.62 11.95
C GLN A 83 24.12 -22.26 12.65
N VAL A 84 22.99 -21.54 12.67
CA VAL A 84 22.86 -20.22 13.32
C VAL A 84 21.94 -20.30 14.53
N SER A 85 22.07 -19.38 15.49
CA SER A 85 21.19 -19.30 16.65
C SER A 85 19.72 -19.11 16.24
N HIS A 86 18.79 -19.51 17.11
CA HIS A 86 17.35 -19.27 16.89
C HIS A 86 17.04 -17.78 16.70
N THR A 87 17.68 -16.91 17.49
CA THR A 87 17.56 -15.46 17.38
C THR A 87 18.02 -14.95 16.02
N ALA A 88 19.12 -15.48 15.48
CA ALA A 88 19.57 -15.14 14.15
C ALA A 88 18.60 -15.67 13.07
N ALA A 89 18.03 -16.86 13.23
CA ALA A 89 17.07 -17.43 12.28
C ALA A 89 15.75 -16.64 12.15
N LEU A 90 15.44 -15.73 13.10
CA LEU A 90 14.33 -14.78 13.00
C LEU A 90 14.67 -13.50 12.22
N LEU A 91 15.95 -13.21 12.00
CA LEU A 91 16.40 -12.03 11.27
C LEU A 91 15.81 -11.89 9.85
N PRO A 92 15.57 -12.97 9.06
CA PRO A 92 14.88 -12.88 7.79
C PRO A 92 13.44 -12.35 7.86
N LEU A 93 12.75 -12.53 8.98
CA LEU A 93 11.42 -11.94 9.23
C LEU A 93 11.58 -10.45 9.52
N SER A 94 12.45 -10.09 10.48
CA SER A 94 12.66 -8.71 10.92
C SER A 94 13.15 -7.80 9.80
N LEU A 95 14.12 -8.24 9.00
CA LEU A 95 14.63 -7.48 7.86
C LEU A 95 13.60 -7.37 6.73
N PHE A 96 12.73 -8.36 6.57
CA PHE A 96 11.62 -8.27 5.63
C PHE A 96 10.65 -7.16 6.05
N VAL A 97 10.26 -7.11 7.33
CA VAL A 97 9.40 -6.04 7.86
C VAL A 97 10.07 -4.67 7.74
N LEU A 98 11.38 -4.58 7.97
CA LEU A 98 12.14 -3.35 7.73
C LEU A 98 12.07 -2.92 6.25
N GLY A 99 12.22 -3.87 5.33
CA GLY A 99 12.04 -3.61 3.90
C GLY A 99 10.62 -3.15 3.54
N LEU A 100 9.60 -3.66 4.23
CA LEU A 100 8.21 -3.20 4.09
C LEU A 100 8.01 -1.74 4.52
N ALA A 101 8.83 -1.23 5.44
CA ALA A 101 8.79 0.19 5.83
C ALA A 101 9.47 1.10 4.79
N ILE A 102 10.54 0.64 4.14
CA ILE A 102 11.34 1.44 3.19
C ILE A 102 10.67 1.54 1.81
N GLY A 103 10.12 0.44 1.30
CA GLY A 103 9.58 0.41 -0.06
C GLY A 103 8.45 1.42 -0.35
N PRO A 104 7.45 1.61 0.53
CA PRO A 104 6.36 2.56 0.33
C PRO A 104 6.84 4.01 0.27
N VAL A 105 7.88 4.34 1.04
CA VAL A 105 8.52 5.66 1.02
C VAL A 105 9.00 5.93 -0.40
N LEU A 106 9.82 5.06 -0.98
CA LEU A 106 10.35 5.26 -2.33
C LEU A 106 9.27 5.27 -3.42
N ALA A 107 8.23 4.46 -3.28
CA ALA A 107 7.25 4.24 -4.35
C ALA A 107 6.07 5.21 -4.37
N ALA A 108 5.69 5.81 -3.24
CA ALA A 108 4.64 6.82 -3.18
C ALA A 108 4.80 7.93 -4.24
N PRO A 109 5.94 8.64 -4.34
CA PRO A 109 6.12 9.71 -5.33
C PRO A 109 6.25 9.20 -6.77
N ILE A 110 6.81 8.00 -6.95
CA ILE A 110 6.92 7.36 -8.27
C ILE A 110 5.52 7.06 -8.81
N SER A 111 4.60 6.68 -7.92
CA SER A 111 3.21 6.39 -8.29
C SER A 111 2.41 7.64 -8.73
N GLU A 112 2.77 8.82 -8.21
CA GLU A 112 2.15 10.10 -8.59
C GLU A 112 2.68 10.62 -9.93
N THR A 113 3.96 10.35 -10.24
CA THR A 113 4.62 10.86 -11.45
C THR A 113 4.49 9.92 -12.65
N LEU A 114 4.79 8.63 -12.47
CA LEU A 114 4.76 7.62 -13.54
C LEU A 114 3.39 6.93 -13.66
N GLY A 115 2.54 7.05 -12.64
CA GLY A 115 1.25 6.38 -12.56
C GLY A 115 1.31 5.11 -11.72
N ARG A 116 0.14 4.65 -11.30
CA ARG A 116 0.00 3.58 -10.30
C ARG A 116 0.09 2.20 -10.92
N GLY A 117 -0.43 2.04 -12.14
CA GLY A 117 -0.42 0.76 -12.85
C GLY A 117 0.99 0.27 -13.15
N ILE A 118 1.90 1.18 -13.50
CA ILE A 118 3.31 0.86 -13.79
C ILE A 118 4.01 0.37 -12.52
N VAL A 119 3.77 1.02 -11.38
CA VAL A 119 4.37 0.61 -10.11
C VAL A 119 4.04 -0.85 -9.82
N TYR A 120 2.78 -1.27 -9.90
CA TYR A 120 2.42 -2.68 -9.66
C TYR A 120 3.06 -3.65 -10.68
N LYS A 121 3.09 -3.27 -11.96
CA LYS A 121 3.61 -4.13 -13.04
C LYS A 121 5.12 -4.33 -12.99
N VAL A 122 5.87 -3.36 -12.47
CA VAL A 122 7.34 -3.44 -12.35
C VAL A 122 7.78 -4.00 -10.99
N SER A 123 7.13 -3.57 -9.91
CA SER A 123 7.48 -3.95 -8.54
C SER A 123 7.27 -5.45 -8.27
N MET A 124 6.18 -6.03 -8.77
CA MET A 124 5.81 -7.42 -8.44
C MET A 124 6.69 -8.49 -9.09
N PRO A 125 7.10 -8.37 -10.37
CA PRO A 125 8.10 -9.26 -10.94
C PRO A 125 9.45 -9.18 -10.21
N LEU A 126 9.85 -7.97 -9.80
CA LEU A 126 11.09 -7.77 -9.04
C LEU A 126 11.02 -8.43 -7.66
N TYR A 127 9.88 -8.30 -6.98
CA TYR A 127 9.58 -9.02 -5.74
C TYR A 127 9.73 -10.54 -5.91
N MET A 128 9.06 -11.11 -6.93
CA MET A 128 9.13 -12.55 -7.20
C MET A 128 10.55 -13.01 -7.54
N LEU A 129 11.32 -12.21 -8.30
CA LEU A 129 12.71 -12.50 -8.64
C LEU A 129 13.61 -12.56 -7.40
N PHE A 130 13.44 -11.62 -6.46
CA PHE A 130 14.22 -11.63 -5.22
C PHE A 130 13.80 -12.76 -4.27
N ILE A 131 12.52 -13.13 -4.21
CA ILE A 131 12.08 -14.32 -3.47
C ILE A 131 12.65 -15.60 -4.12
N LEU A 132 12.71 -15.66 -5.45
CA LEU A 132 13.36 -16.75 -6.19
C LEU A 132 14.84 -16.86 -5.80
N GLY A 133 15.55 -15.73 -5.74
CA GLY A 133 16.94 -15.67 -5.26
C GLY A 133 17.10 -16.14 -3.81
N ALA A 134 16.15 -15.80 -2.92
CA ALA A 134 16.13 -16.28 -1.55
C ALA A 134 15.91 -17.80 -1.47
N GLY A 135 15.07 -18.38 -2.33
CA GLY A 135 14.85 -19.83 -2.40
C GLY A 135 16.09 -20.61 -2.83
N PHE A 136 16.84 -20.09 -3.80
CA PHE A 136 18.10 -20.69 -4.28
C PHE A 136 19.32 -20.36 -3.43
N SER A 137 19.20 -19.46 -2.45
CA SER A 137 20.32 -19.07 -1.63
C SER A 137 20.83 -20.25 -0.78
N ASN A 138 22.16 -20.46 -0.83
CA ASN A 138 22.87 -21.44 -0.02
C ASN A 138 23.66 -20.77 1.12
N SER A 139 23.61 -19.45 1.24
CA SER A 139 24.23 -18.71 2.34
C SER A 139 23.17 -17.98 3.16
N PHE A 140 23.39 -17.90 4.48
CA PHE A 140 22.47 -17.21 5.37
C PHE A 140 22.39 -15.71 5.01
N GLY A 141 23.53 -15.06 4.74
CA GLY A 141 23.56 -13.66 4.29
C GLY A 141 22.84 -13.43 2.97
N GLY A 142 22.95 -14.35 2.00
CA GLY A 142 22.23 -14.26 0.74
C GLY A 142 20.72 -14.33 0.93
N LEU A 143 20.24 -15.21 1.82
CA LEU A 143 18.82 -15.29 2.19
C LEU A 143 18.32 -13.96 2.77
N LEU A 144 19.09 -13.33 3.67
CA LEU A 144 18.73 -12.05 4.28
C LEU A 144 18.65 -10.93 3.24
N VAL A 145 19.67 -10.77 2.41
CA VAL A 145 19.74 -9.70 1.39
C VAL A 145 18.61 -9.87 0.37
N CYS A 146 18.44 -11.08 -0.19
CA CYS A 146 17.38 -11.34 -1.15
C CYS A 146 15.99 -11.07 -0.56
N ARG A 147 15.72 -11.50 0.67
CA ARG A 147 14.42 -11.23 1.32
C ARG A 147 14.19 -9.75 1.64
N THR A 148 15.24 -9.04 2.04
CA THR A 148 15.15 -7.59 2.29
C THR A 148 14.82 -6.84 1.00
N LEU A 149 15.52 -7.15 -0.09
CA LEU A 149 15.28 -6.57 -1.42
C LEU A 149 13.90 -6.96 -1.97
N ALA A 150 13.45 -8.19 -1.71
CA ALA A 150 12.09 -8.61 -2.03
C ALA A 150 11.08 -7.74 -1.29
N ALA A 151 11.22 -7.54 0.02
CA ALA A 151 10.30 -6.69 0.77
C ALA A 151 10.28 -5.24 0.25
N ILE A 152 11.46 -4.64 0.01
CA ILE A 152 11.56 -3.26 -0.52
C ILE A 152 10.85 -3.14 -1.88
N SER A 153 11.01 -4.15 -2.74
CA SER A 153 10.38 -4.16 -4.06
C SER A 153 8.89 -4.50 -4.02
N GLY A 154 8.41 -5.32 -3.08
CA GLY A 154 7.00 -5.71 -2.98
C GLY A 154 6.12 -4.72 -2.22
N ALA A 155 6.67 -4.03 -1.22
CA ALA A 155 5.95 -3.08 -0.37
C ALA A 155 5.27 -1.88 -1.05
N PRO A 156 5.71 -1.38 -2.23
CA PRO A 156 5.02 -0.34 -2.98
C PRO A 156 3.51 -0.54 -3.10
N CYS A 157 3.03 -1.79 -3.21
CA CYS A 157 1.60 -2.05 -3.32
C CYS A 157 0.79 -1.59 -2.10
N LEU A 158 1.39 -1.55 -0.91
CA LEU A 158 0.72 -1.17 0.34
C LEU A 158 0.35 0.32 0.35
N ALA A 159 1.27 1.20 -0.05
CA ALA A 159 0.98 2.64 -0.13
C ALA A 159 0.17 3.00 -1.37
N VAL A 160 0.56 2.47 -2.54
CA VAL A 160 -0.11 2.81 -3.80
C VAL A 160 -1.54 2.27 -3.81
N GLY A 161 -1.80 1.15 -3.11
CA GLY A 161 -3.14 0.56 -3.01
C GLY A 161 -4.17 1.47 -2.35
N ALA A 162 -3.81 2.11 -1.24
CA ALA A 162 -4.65 3.11 -0.59
C ALA A 162 -4.92 4.31 -1.52
N GLY A 163 -3.88 4.73 -2.25
CA GLY A 163 -4.02 5.69 -3.34
C GLY A 163 -5.07 5.24 -4.35
N THR A 164 -4.94 4.04 -4.92
CA THR A 164 -5.82 3.51 -5.98
C THR A 164 -7.29 3.60 -5.62
N VAL A 165 -7.63 3.34 -4.34
CA VAL A 165 -9.00 3.53 -3.84
C VAL A 165 -9.44 5.00 -3.87
N ALA A 166 -8.58 5.93 -3.49
CA ALA A 166 -8.86 7.37 -3.50
C ALA A 166 -9.08 7.95 -4.92
N ASP A 167 -8.50 7.34 -5.95
CA ASP A 167 -8.72 7.78 -7.33
C ASP A 167 -10.02 7.21 -7.92
N LEU A 168 -10.42 6.00 -7.50
CA LEU A 168 -11.62 5.31 -8.01
C LEU A 168 -12.93 5.74 -7.31
N PHE A 169 -12.85 6.18 -6.06
CA PHE A 169 -14.03 6.48 -5.23
C PHE A 169 -13.99 7.90 -4.69
N GLU A 170 -15.16 8.52 -4.66
CA GLU A 170 -15.35 9.77 -3.91
C GLU A 170 -15.17 9.52 -2.40
N PRO A 171 -14.71 10.53 -1.62
CA PRO A 171 -14.46 10.39 -0.18
C PRO A 171 -15.64 9.84 0.62
N ARG A 172 -16.87 10.02 0.13
CA ARG A 172 -18.10 9.51 0.76
C ARG A 172 -18.31 8.01 0.56
N ARG A 173 -17.84 7.41 -0.53
CA ARG A 173 -18.03 5.98 -0.86
C ARG A 173 -16.74 5.17 -0.68
N MET A 174 -15.68 5.80 -0.20
CA MET A 174 -14.34 5.23 -0.07
C MET A 174 -14.20 4.24 1.10
N ALA A 175 -15.08 4.29 2.11
CA ALA A 175 -14.91 3.53 3.35
C ALA A 175 -14.93 2.01 3.14
N ALA A 176 -15.95 1.46 2.48
CA ALA A 176 -16.04 0.01 2.29
C ALA A 176 -14.94 -0.58 1.38
N PRO A 177 -14.65 0.01 0.19
CA PRO A 177 -13.53 -0.46 -0.63
C PRO A 177 -12.17 -0.21 0.01
N GLY A 178 -12.02 0.88 0.77
CA GLY A 178 -10.81 1.18 1.54
C GLY A 178 -10.57 0.17 2.65
N ALA A 179 -11.62 -0.24 3.36
CA ALA A 179 -11.53 -1.28 4.39
C ALA A 179 -11.03 -2.60 3.81
N LEU A 180 -11.47 -3.01 2.60
CA LEU A 180 -10.96 -4.21 1.93
C LEU A 180 -9.45 -4.14 1.66
N VAL A 181 -8.97 -3.01 1.15
CA VAL A 181 -7.55 -2.80 0.83
C VAL A 181 -6.69 -2.72 2.07
N VAL A 182 -7.19 -2.12 3.16
CA VAL A 182 -6.50 -2.05 4.45
C VAL A 182 -6.51 -3.41 5.15
N MET A 183 -7.60 -4.17 5.09
CA MET A 183 -7.73 -5.49 5.69
C MET A 183 -6.72 -6.50 5.12
N ALA A 184 -6.45 -6.43 3.81
CA ALA A 184 -5.61 -7.41 3.13
C ALA A 184 -4.15 -7.50 3.66
N PRO A 185 -3.43 -6.37 3.90
CA PRO A 185 -2.15 -6.35 4.61
C PRO A 185 -2.15 -6.96 6.02
N PHE A 186 -3.25 -6.85 6.77
CA PHE A 186 -3.35 -7.42 8.12
C PHE A 186 -3.73 -8.91 8.10
N LEU A 187 -4.48 -9.34 7.09
CA LEU A 187 -4.81 -10.74 6.89
C LEU A 187 -3.59 -11.55 6.41
N GLY A 188 -2.66 -10.94 5.68
CA GLY A 188 -1.45 -11.60 5.19
C GLY A 188 -0.62 -12.27 6.30
N PRO A 189 -0.20 -11.55 7.36
CA PRO A 189 0.52 -12.11 8.50
C PRO A 189 -0.21 -13.24 9.22
N CYS A 190 -1.54 -13.32 9.10
CA CYS A 190 -2.34 -14.40 9.66
C CYS A 190 -2.31 -15.65 8.77
N LEU A 191 -2.41 -15.48 7.45
CA LEU A 191 -2.40 -16.57 6.48
C LEU A 191 -1.00 -17.12 6.21
N GLY A 192 0.04 -16.31 6.41
CA GLY A 192 1.43 -16.69 6.17
C GLY A 192 1.85 -17.94 6.94
N PRO A 193 1.74 -17.99 8.29
CA PRO A 193 2.10 -19.17 9.07
C PRO A 193 1.22 -20.38 8.79
N VAL A 194 -0.05 -20.19 8.39
CA VAL A 194 -0.94 -21.28 7.99
C VAL A 194 -0.34 -21.96 6.75
N ILE A 195 -0.11 -21.20 5.69
CA ILE A 195 0.46 -21.70 4.43
C ILE A 195 1.87 -22.25 4.66
N GLY A 196 2.71 -21.48 5.36
CA GLY A 196 4.08 -21.88 5.69
C GLY A 196 4.15 -23.12 6.56
N GLY A 197 3.18 -23.33 7.45
CA GLY A 197 3.12 -24.48 8.35
C GLY A 197 2.85 -25.76 7.59
N PHE A 198 1.88 -25.75 6.67
CA PHE A 198 1.64 -26.88 5.77
C PHE A 198 2.83 -27.12 4.83
N SER A 199 3.39 -26.07 4.23
CA SER A 199 4.54 -26.21 3.32
C SER A 199 5.78 -26.77 4.04
N ALA A 200 6.13 -26.24 5.21
CA ALA A 200 7.32 -26.64 5.95
C ALA A 200 7.20 -28.00 6.66
N THR A 201 5.98 -28.50 6.90
CA THR A 201 5.79 -29.81 7.56
C THR A 201 6.22 -30.97 6.67
N TYR A 202 5.92 -30.90 5.36
CA TYR A 202 6.11 -32.02 4.44
C TYR A 202 7.32 -31.86 3.52
N THR A 203 7.98 -30.69 3.53
CA THR A 203 9.05 -30.35 2.60
C THR A 203 10.09 -29.39 3.22
N GLU A 204 11.19 -29.11 2.52
CA GLU A 204 12.20 -28.14 2.98
C GLU A 204 11.67 -26.71 3.16
N TYR A 205 12.30 -25.91 4.02
CA TYR A 205 11.96 -24.48 4.23
C TYR A 205 11.92 -23.65 2.92
N ARG A 206 12.60 -24.08 1.86
CA ARG A 206 12.56 -23.45 0.53
C ARG A 206 11.16 -23.36 -0.04
N TRP A 207 10.30 -24.32 0.27
CA TRP A 207 8.89 -24.32 -0.17
C TRP A 207 8.09 -23.16 0.41
N THR A 208 8.49 -22.60 1.55
CA THR A 208 7.88 -21.34 2.03
C THR A 208 8.10 -20.19 1.04
N GLN A 209 9.25 -20.15 0.37
CA GLN A 209 9.55 -19.16 -0.67
C GLN A 209 8.77 -19.47 -1.95
N TRP A 210 8.70 -20.73 -2.37
CA TRP A 210 7.91 -21.16 -3.54
C TRP A 210 6.42 -20.86 -3.38
N SER A 211 5.83 -21.17 -2.22
CA SER A 211 4.44 -20.82 -1.89
C SER A 211 4.20 -19.31 -1.97
N THR A 212 5.17 -18.49 -1.52
CA THR A 212 5.09 -17.03 -1.65
C THR A 212 5.06 -16.60 -3.11
N ILE A 213 5.91 -17.20 -3.97
CA ILE A 213 5.93 -16.89 -5.41
C ILE A 213 4.61 -17.29 -6.08
N PHE A 214 4.06 -18.47 -5.79
CA PHE A 214 2.79 -18.89 -6.38
C PHE A 214 1.63 -17.97 -5.99
N LEU A 215 1.56 -17.55 -4.73
CA LEU A 215 0.57 -16.59 -4.26
C LEU A 215 0.74 -15.23 -4.92
N ALA A 216 1.99 -14.75 -5.04
CA ALA A 216 2.31 -13.50 -5.72
C ALA A 216 1.99 -13.55 -7.21
N LEU A 217 2.30 -14.65 -7.89
CA LEU A 217 2.03 -14.86 -9.31
C LEU A 217 0.53 -14.89 -9.60
N ALA A 218 -0.25 -15.60 -8.78
CA ALA A 218 -1.71 -15.62 -8.90
C ALA A 218 -2.30 -14.22 -8.77
N ALA A 219 -1.83 -13.42 -7.80
CA ALA A 219 -2.25 -12.04 -7.65
C ALA A 219 -1.76 -11.14 -8.81
N TYR A 220 -0.55 -11.37 -9.32
CA TYR A 220 0.05 -10.60 -10.41
C TYR A 220 -0.69 -10.77 -11.75
N ILE A 221 -1.11 -12.00 -12.07
CA ILE A 221 -1.88 -12.27 -13.30
C ILE A 221 -3.17 -11.43 -13.34
N LEU A 222 -3.84 -11.25 -12.19
CA LEU A 222 -5.04 -10.44 -12.07
C LEU A 222 -4.78 -8.94 -12.23
N VAL A 223 -3.53 -8.49 -12.04
CA VAL A 223 -3.12 -7.08 -12.16
C VAL A 223 -2.77 -6.70 -13.59
N LEU A 224 -2.32 -7.63 -14.43
CA LEU A 224 -1.97 -7.36 -15.83
C LEU A 224 -3.06 -6.61 -16.63
N PRO A 225 -4.36 -6.97 -16.55
CA PRO A 225 -5.43 -6.28 -17.27
C PRO A 225 -5.85 -4.93 -16.65
N THR A 226 -5.27 -4.54 -15.51
CA THR A 226 -5.61 -3.26 -14.86
C THR A 226 -5.09 -2.06 -15.66
N HIS A 227 -5.90 -1.02 -15.69
CA HIS A 227 -5.64 0.24 -16.37
C HIS A 227 -5.11 1.29 -15.39
N GLU A 228 -4.50 2.34 -15.93
CA GLU A 228 -4.03 3.47 -15.12
C GLU A 228 -5.21 4.21 -14.48
N THR A 229 -5.06 4.56 -13.21
CA THR A 229 -6.10 5.23 -12.41
C THR A 229 -5.72 6.67 -12.04
N HIS A 230 -4.47 7.05 -12.21
CA HIS A 230 -4.01 8.36 -11.77
C HIS A 230 -4.47 9.51 -12.66
N ARG A 231 -5.22 10.47 -12.09
CA ARG A 231 -5.80 11.64 -12.78
C ARG A 231 -4.76 12.40 -13.60
N ASN A 232 -3.64 12.76 -12.98
CA ASN A 232 -2.63 13.62 -13.63
C ASN A 232 -1.97 12.92 -14.82
N VAL A 233 -1.71 11.61 -14.71
CA VAL A 233 -1.15 10.82 -15.82
C VAL A 233 -2.15 10.65 -16.95
N LEU A 234 -3.43 10.45 -16.64
CA LEU A 234 -4.49 10.36 -17.65
C LEU A 234 -4.69 11.69 -18.38
N LEU A 235 -4.75 12.81 -17.65
CA LEU A 235 -4.82 14.16 -18.23
C LEU A 235 -3.62 14.47 -19.11
N LYS A 236 -2.40 14.10 -18.68
CA LYS A 236 -1.19 14.29 -19.47
C LYS A 236 -1.21 13.47 -20.77
N ARG A 237 -1.75 12.25 -20.74
CA ARG A 237 -1.96 11.43 -21.95
C ARG A 237 -2.99 12.06 -22.88
N ARG A 238 -4.09 12.60 -22.36
CA ARG A 238 -5.14 13.26 -23.15
C ARG A 238 -4.63 14.56 -23.78
N ALA A 239 -3.91 15.39 -23.03
CA ALA A 239 -3.27 16.60 -23.55
C ALA A 239 -2.33 16.28 -24.72
N LYS A 240 -1.51 15.22 -24.59
CA LYS A 240 -0.63 14.75 -25.66
C LYS A 240 -1.40 14.27 -26.91
N GLN A 241 -2.53 13.59 -26.74
CA GLN A 241 -3.38 13.16 -27.85
C GLN A 241 -4.04 14.33 -28.59
N LEU A 242 -4.40 15.38 -27.85
CA LEU A 242 -5.00 16.60 -28.39
C LEU A 242 -3.96 17.61 -28.91
N GLY A 243 -2.66 17.32 -28.80
CA GLY A 243 -1.58 18.22 -29.19
C GLY A 243 -1.45 19.46 -28.29
N LEU A 244 -2.07 19.46 -27.11
CA LEU A 244 -2.05 20.55 -26.15
C LEU A 244 -0.79 20.48 -25.25
N PRO A 245 -0.29 21.62 -24.77
CA PRO A 245 0.77 21.62 -23.76
C PRO A 245 0.29 20.87 -22.50
N PRO A 246 1.19 20.14 -21.81
CA PRO A 246 0.81 19.44 -20.60
C PRO A 246 0.31 20.44 -19.54
N PRO A 247 -0.75 20.10 -18.79
CA PRO A 247 -1.37 21.00 -17.82
C PRO A 247 -0.44 21.38 -16.64
N GLU A 248 0.65 20.62 -16.45
CA GLU A 248 1.74 20.94 -15.53
C GLU A 248 3.08 20.92 -16.28
N PRO A 249 3.99 21.88 -16.01
CA PRO A 249 5.31 21.89 -16.62
C PRO A 249 6.09 20.63 -16.25
N GLU A 250 6.76 20.01 -17.23
CA GLU A 250 7.65 18.88 -16.95
C GLU A 250 8.84 19.36 -16.12
N LEU A 251 8.86 19.01 -14.83
CA LEU A 251 10.00 19.33 -13.98
C LEU A 251 11.28 18.71 -14.54
N ALA A 252 12.37 19.48 -14.51
CA ALA A 252 13.69 18.97 -14.85
C ALA A 252 14.03 17.75 -13.96
N PRO A 253 14.75 16.72 -14.44
CA PRO A 253 15.00 15.48 -13.69
C PRO A 253 15.58 15.71 -12.29
N ARG A 254 16.43 16.72 -12.12
CA ARG A 254 17.02 17.10 -10.83
C ARG A 254 16.01 17.72 -9.87
N GLU A 255 15.10 18.54 -10.38
CA GLU A 255 14.04 19.17 -9.58
C GLU A 255 12.98 18.14 -9.20
N ALA A 256 12.66 17.21 -10.10
CA ALA A 256 11.81 16.06 -9.82
C ALA A 256 12.40 15.19 -8.70
N ILE A 257 13.70 14.86 -8.73
CA ILE A 257 14.37 14.10 -7.67
C ILE A 257 14.38 14.87 -6.34
N LYS A 258 14.64 16.18 -6.37
CA LYS A 258 14.66 17.02 -5.16
C LYS A 258 13.27 17.15 -4.54
N LEU A 259 12.25 17.36 -5.37
CA LEU A 259 10.85 17.41 -4.96
C LEU A 259 10.39 16.04 -4.42
N LEU A 260 10.78 14.96 -5.10
CA LEU A 260 10.57 13.58 -4.67
C LEU A 260 11.17 13.35 -3.29
N LEU A 261 12.46 13.63 -3.08
CA LEU A 261 13.11 13.51 -1.77
C LEU A 261 12.44 14.37 -0.68
N THR A 262 12.03 15.59 -1.01
CA THR A 262 11.40 16.53 -0.06
C THR A 262 10.01 16.06 0.37
N ILE A 263 9.17 15.68 -0.57
CA ILE A 263 7.80 15.21 -0.31
C ILE A 263 7.81 13.84 0.37
N THR A 264 8.76 12.99 -0.01
CA THR A 264 8.79 11.58 0.39
C THR A 264 9.45 11.35 1.73
N LEU A 265 10.55 12.05 2.02
CA LEU A 265 11.35 11.82 3.21
C LEU A 265 11.17 12.93 4.24
N PHE A 266 11.30 14.20 3.82
CA PHE A 266 11.33 15.31 4.77
C PHE A 266 9.95 15.70 5.30
N ARG A 267 8.92 15.72 4.45
CA ARG A 267 7.57 16.13 4.88
C ARG A 267 6.95 15.17 5.91
N PRO A 268 6.94 13.83 5.73
CA PRO A 268 6.36 12.92 6.70
C PRO A 268 7.14 12.88 8.01
N ILE A 269 8.49 12.94 7.97
CA ILE A 269 9.32 12.99 9.18
C ILE A 269 9.07 14.29 9.95
N ARG A 270 8.99 15.43 9.25
CA ARG A 270 8.66 16.70 9.89
C ARG A 270 7.27 16.67 10.51
N MET A 271 6.26 16.14 9.82
CA MET A 271 4.90 15.97 10.37
C MET A 271 4.92 15.05 11.60
N LEU A 272 5.64 13.93 11.56
CA LEU A 272 5.75 12.98 12.67
C LEU A 272 6.33 13.63 13.93
N VAL A 273 7.31 14.53 13.81
CA VAL A 273 7.95 15.18 14.97
C VAL A 273 7.22 16.46 15.38
N SER A 274 6.66 17.21 14.43
CA SER A 274 6.07 18.54 14.69
C SER A 274 4.60 18.47 15.10
N GLU A 275 3.86 17.44 14.65
CA GLU A 275 2.42 17.31 14.91
C GLU A 275 2.16 16.21 15.96
N PRO A 276 1.77 16.56 17.20
CA PRO A 276 1.60 15.59 18.29
C PRO A 276 0.58 14.48 18.00
N ILE A 277 -0.48 14.81 17.25
CA ILE A 277 -1.53 13.85 16.90
C ILE A 277 -0.98 12.75 15.98
N VAL A 278 -0.13 13.13 15.01
CA VAL A 278 0.50 12.18 14.09
C VAL A 278 1.47 11.28 14.86
N LEU A 279 2.28 11.85 15.75
CA LEU A 279 3.21 11.08 16.60
C LEU A 279 2.48 10.02 17.42
N LEU A 280 1.45 10.42 18.18
CA LEU A 280 0.71 9.52 19.06
C LEU A 280 0.04 8.39 18.27
N TYR A 281 -0.59 8.73 17.13
CA TYR A 281 -1.22 7.74 16.27
C TYR A 281 -0.21 6.78 15.63
N SER A 282 0.96 7.28 15.21
CA SER A 282 2.04 6.45 14.66
C SER A 282 2.64 5.52 15.71
N VAL A 283 2.88 5.99 16.93
CA VAL A 283 3.38 5.16 18.05
C VAL A 283 2.36 4.07 18.39
N TYR A 284 1.09 4.41 18.45
CA TYR A 284 0.01 3.44 18.69
C TYR A 284 -0.05 2.34 17.60
N ASN A 285 0.01 2.73 16.32
CA ASN A 285 0.03 1.76 15.23
C ASN A 285 1.31 0.91 15.26
N ALA A 286 2.46 1.50 15.57
CA ALA A 286 3.72 0.77 15.72
C ALA A 286 3.65 -0.25 16.86
N PHE A 287 3.05 0.11 18.00
CA PHE A 287 2.81 -0.81 19.12
C PHE A 287 1.91 -1.96 18.70
N THR A 288 0.76 -1.67 18.09
CA THR A 288 -0.19 -2.69 17.62
C THR A 288 0.45 -3.65 16.63
N PHE A 289 1.23 -3.13 15.68
CA PHE A 289 1.95 -3.95 14.71
C PHE A 289 3.08 -4.76 15.37
N SER A 290 3.80 -4.18 16.34
CA SER A 290 4.82 -4.89 17.10
C SER A 290 4.26 -6.08 17.87
N VAL A 291 3.08 -5.95 18.49
CA VAL A 291 2.40 -7.05 19.18
C VAL A 291 2.07 -8.18 18.21
N LEU A 292 1.52 -7.85 17.02
CA LEU A 292 1.23 -8.83 15.98
C LEU A 292 2.48 -9.63 15.58
N PHE A 293 3.62 -8.96 15.38
CA PHE A 293 4.86 -9.65 14.99
C PHE A 293 5.54 -10.40 16.14
N ALA A 294 5.36 -9.96 17.38
CA ALA A 294 5.85 -10.69 18.56
C ALA A 294 5.21 -12.08 18.70
N PHE A 295 3.97 -12.26 18.22
CA PHE A 295 3.33 -13.59 18.21
C PHE A 295 4.08 -14.63 17.36
N PHE A 296 4.81 -14.22 16.32
CA PHE A 296 5.62 -15.15 15.52
C PHE A 296 6.76 -15.80 16.32
N GLU A 297 7.25 -15.13 17.37
CA GLU A 297 8.26 -15.67 18.28
C GLU A 297 7.63 -16.37 19.49
N ALA A 298 6.56 -15.80 20.05
CA ALA A 298 5.93 -16.32 21.27
C ALA A 298 5.15 -17.62 21.04
N TYR A 299 4.43 -17.75 19.92
CA TYR A 299 3.53 -18.89 19.67
C TYR A 299 4.27 -20.23 19.53
N PRO A 300 5.40 -20.35 18.80
CA PRO A 300 6.16 -21.58 18.77
C PRO A 300 6.60 -22.03 20.17
N PHE A 301 7.04 -21.09 21.01
CA PHE A 301 7.50 -21.41 22.37
C PHE A 301 6.37 -21.95 23.25
N VAL A 302 5.17 -21.35 23.17
CA VAL A 302 4.01 -21.78 23.96
C VAL A 302 3.37 -23.05 23.39
N PHE A 303 2.96 -23.03 22.12
CA PHE A 303 2.16 -24.11 21.53
C PHE A 303 2.98 -25.34 21.17
N MET A 304 4.18 -25.18 20.62
CA MET A 304 5.03 -26.35 20.32
C MET A 304 5.75 -26.84 21.58
N GLY A 305 6.23 -25.92 22.42
CA GLY A 305 6.96 -26.28 23.65
C GLY A 305 6.09 -26.88 24.74
N LYS A 306 5.02 -26.18 25.15
CA LYS A 306 4.17 -26.58 26.29
C LYS A 306 3.00 -27.50 25.89
N TYR A 307 2.35 -27.22 24.76
CA TYR A 307 1.18 -27.97 24.30
C TYR A 307 1.51 -29.10 23.33
N GLY A 308 2.77 -29.22 22.87
CA GLY A 308 3.22 -30.29 21.98
C GLY A 308 2.62 -30.23 20.57
N PHE A 309 2.21 -29.04 20.10
CA PHE A 309 1.62 -28.89 18.78
C PHE A 309 2.65 -29.15 17.68
N SER A 310 2.20 -29.77 16.59
CA SER A 310 2.98 -29.92 15.37
C SER A 310 3.10 -28.58 14.61
N ILE A 311 4.01 -28.51 13.62
CA ILE A 311 4.25 -27.31 12.79
C ILE A 311 2.97 -26.84 12.08
N TRP A 312 2.15 -27.76 11.57
CA TRP A 312 0.89 -27.42 10.90
C TRP A 312 -0.19 -26.94 11.90
N GLN A 313 -0.28 -27.56 13.09
CA GLN A 313 -1.21 -27.13 14.15
C GLN A 313 -0.86 -25.73 14.67
N TYR A 314 0.45 -25.47 14.81
CA TYR A 314 0.98 -24.14 15.13
C TYR A 314 0.51 -23.09 14.11
N GLY A 315 0.62 -23.37 12.81
CA GLY A 315 0.17 -22.45 11.76
C GLY A 315 -1.32 -22.08 11.90
N LEU A 316 -2.17 -23.05 12.26
CA LEU A 316 -3.62 -22.83 12.44
C LEU A 316 -3.97 -21.85 13.57
N THR A 317 -3.11 -21.70 14.59
CA THR A 317 -3.38 -20.77 15.72
C THR A 317 -3.48 -19.31 15.27
N PHE A 318 -2.85 -18.93 14.15
CA PHE A 318 -2.93 -17.59 13.58
C PHE A 318 -4.28 -17.27 12.92
N LEU A 319 -5.13 -18.27 12.69
CA LEU A 319 -6.49 -18.02 12.19
C LEU A 319 -7.34 -17.21 13.18
N GLY A 320 -7.07 -17.31 14.49
CA GLY A 320 -7.74 -16.48 15.50
C GLY A 320 -7.53 -14.98 15.25
N ILE A 321 -6.29 -14.59 14.94
CA ILE A 321 -5.95 -13.21 14.57
C ILE A 321 -6.67 -12.83 13.25
N GLY A 322 -6.72 -13.76 12.29
CA GLY A 322 -7.45 -13.55 11.03
C GLY A 322 -8.94 -13.28 11.25
N VAL A 323 -9.61 -14.00 12.16
CA VAL A 323 -11.00 -13.73 12.54
C VAL A 323 -11.14 -12.35 13.17
N GLY A 324 -10.21 -11.95 14.04
CA GLY A 324 -10.17 -10.60 14.61
C GLY A 324 -10.08 -9.51 13.55
N VAL A 325 -9.22 -9.69 12.55
CA VAL A 325 -9.08 -8.75 11.41
C VAL A 325 -10.37 -8.67 10.59
N LEU A 326 -11.04 -9.80 10.33
CA LEU A 326 -12.31 -9.83 9.60
C LEU A 326 -13.45 -9.14 10.39
N LEU A 327 -13.55 -9.40 11.69
CA LEU A 327 -14.52 -8.75 12.56
C LEU A 327 -14.26 -7.25 12.68
N GLY A 328 -12.99 -6.84 12.77
CA GLY A 328 -12.58 -5.43 12.77
C GLY A 328 -12.94 -4.71 11.47
N ALA A 329 -12.67 -5.32 10.32
CA ALA A 329 -13.06 -4.78 9.02
C ALA A 329 -14.58 -4.67 8.87
N LEU A 330 -15.33 -5.70 9.28
CA LEU A 330 -16.79 -5.66 9.30
C LEU A 330 -17.32 -4.56 10.23
N GLY A 331 -16.75 -4.44 11.42
CA GLY A 331 -17.07 -3.39 12.38
C GLY A 331 -16.84 -1.99 11.80
N ALA A 332 -15.71 -1.78 11.11
CA ALA A 332 -15.41 -0.52 10.45
C ALA A 332 -16.45 -0.15 9.37
N VAL A 333 -16.84 -1.13 8.54
CA VAL A 333 -17.89 -0.93 7.52
C VAL A 333 -19.25 -0.67 8.17
N LEU A 334 -19.62 -1.40 9.23
CA LEU A 334 -20.87 -1.20 9.94
C LEU A 334 -20.95 0.19 10.59
N VAL A 335 -19.88 0.66 11.22
CA VAL A 335 -19.84 2.01 11.83
C VAL A 335 -19.92 3.09 10.74
N ASP A 336 -19.25 2.93 9.60
CA ASP A 336 -19.38 3.87 8.48
C ASP A 336 -20.84 3.94 8.00
N LEU A 337 -21.49 2.79 7.76
CA LEU A 337 -22.86 2.73 7.27
C LEU A 337 -23.89 3.24 8.28
N LEU A 338 -23.74 2.88 9.56
CA LEU A 338 -24.72 3.16 10.60
C LEU A 338 -24.58 4.55 11.21
N VAL A 339 -23.35 5.07 11.32
CA VAL A 339 -23.07 6.35 11.99
C VAL A 339 -22.74 7.42 10.94
N TYR A 340 -21.66 7.21 10.18
CA TYR A 340 -21.13 8.25 9.29
C TYR A 340 -22.10 8.57 8.13
N GLN A 341 -22.58 7.57 7.39
CA GLN A 341 -23.52 7.78 6.28
C GLN A 341 -24.86 8.38 6.73
N LYS A 342 -25.33 8.06 7.95
CA LYS A 342 -26.55 8.68 8.51
C LYS A 342 -26.36 10.16 8.80
N ILE A 343 -25.20 10.55 9.33
CA ILE A 343 -24.87 11.96 9.61
C ILE A 343 -24.74 12.74 8.30
N VAL A 344 -24.05 12.18 7.30
CA VAL A 344 -23.92 12.79 5.98
C VAL A 344 -25.29 12.95 5.30
N ARG A 345 -26.20 11.97 5.43
CA ARG A 345 -27.57 12.07 4.89
C ARG A 345 -28.43 13.12 5.58
N LYS A 346 -28.17 13.45 6.85
CA LYS A 346 -28.91 14.45 7.63
C LYS A 346 -28.45 15.90 7.40
N GLY A 347 -27.56 16.16 6.43
CA GLY A 347 -27.17 17.53 6.05
C GLY A 347 -25.67 17.77 5.91
N GLY A 348 -24.82 16.80 6.25
CA GLY A 348 -23.36 16.86 6.05
C GLY A 348 -22.64 18.00 6.81
N ASP A 349 -21.30 17.98 6.77
CA ASP A 349 -20.36 18.81 7.54
C ASP A 349 -20.69 20.30 7.65
N ARG A 350 -21.43 20.88 6.69
CA ARG A 350 -21.87 22.29 6.69
C ARG A 350 -22.89 22.63 7.77
N ILE A 351 -23.78 21.70 8.16
CA ILE A 351 -24.84 21.97 9.16
C ILE A 351 -24.39 21.53 10.56
N THR A 352 -23.58 20.48 10.66
CA THR A 352 -23.25 19.85 11.96
C THR A 352 -21.92 20.24 12.59
N LYS A 353 -21.02 21.00 11.93
CA LYS A 353 -19.67 21.35 12.45
C LYS A 353 -18.88 20.13 13.00
N LYS A 354 -19.21 18.93 12.56
CA LYS A 354 -18.61 17.69 13.04
C LYS A 354 -17.41 17.39 12.14
N GLY A 355 -16.20 17.50 12.71
CA GLY A 355 -14.96 17.34 11.98
C GLY A 355 -14.65 15.86 11.60
N PRO A 356 -13.48 15.61 10.99
CA PRO A 356 -13.03 14.25 10.61
C PRO A 356 -12.91 13.28 11.80
N GLU A 357 -12.93 13.80 13.03
CA GLU A 357 -12.91 13.09 14.31
C GLU A 357 -14.02 12.03 14.46
N GLN A 358 -15.12 12.14 13.71
CA GLN A 358 -16.19 11.13 13.75
C GLN A 358 -15.76 9.76 13.22
N ARG A 359 -14.64 9.68 12.50
CA ARG A 359 -14.07 8.40 12.08
C ARG A 359 -13.28 7.71 13.20
N LEU A 360 -13.00 8.42 14.30
CA LEU A 360 -12.23 7.92 15.45
C LEU A 360 -13.01 6.93 16.32
N TYR A 361 -14.35 6.92 16.26
CA TYR A 361 -15.18 6.01 17.08
C TYR A 361 -14.82 4.54 16.89
N ILE A 362 -14.38 4.14 15.69
CA ILE A 362 -13.92 2.77 15.42
C ILE A 362 -12.64 2.47 16.21
N GLY A 363 -11.70 3.42 16.24
CA GLY A 363 -10.47 3.31 17.04
C GLY A 363 -10.76 3.18 18.53
N MET A 364 -11.69 3.99 19.05
CA MET A 364 -12.08 3.93 20.47
C MET A 364 -12.68 2.57 20.89
N ILE A 365 -13.46 1.94 20.00
CA ILE A 365 -14.00 0.59 20.25
C ILE A 365 -12.88 -0.44 20.12
N GLY A 366 -12.02 -0.31 19.12
CA GLY A 366 -10.85 -1.16 18.92
C GLY A 366 -9.91 -1.17 20.13
N ASP A 367 -9.67 -0.02 20.74
CA ASP A 367 -8.80 0.15 21.91
C ASP A 367 -9.28 -0.65 23.12
N LEU A 368 -10.60 -0.81 23.30
CA LEU A 368 -11.17 -1.60 24.38
C LEU A 368 -11.08 -3.11 24.10
N CYS A 369 -11.10 -3.50 22.82
CA CYS A 369 -11.04 -4.89 22.38
C CYS A 369 -9.61 -5.43 22.31
N LEU A 370 -8.61 -4.59 22.04
CA LEU A 370 -7.20 -4.98 21.90
C LEU A 370 -6.64 -5.77 23.10
N PRO A 371 -6.95 -5.42 24.38
CA PRO A 371 -6.47 -6.18 25.54
C PRO A 371 -7.19 -7.53 25.73
N ILE A 372 -8.35 -7.71 25.12
CA ILE A 372 -9.18 -8.92 25.25
C ILE A 372 -8.62 -10.04 24.36
N GLY A 373 -7.89 -9.68 23.29
CA GLY A 373 -7.24 -10.62 22.37
C GLY A 373 -7.42 -10.24 20.92
#